data_AF-A0A0R2IQ40-F1
#
_entry.id   AF-A0A0R2IQ40-F1
#
_cell.length_a   1.000
_cell.length_b   1.000
_cell.length_c   1.000
_cell.angle_alpha   90.00
_cell.angle_beta   90.00
_cell.angle_gamma   90.00
#
_symmetry.space_group_name_H-M   'P 1'
#
loop_
_entity.id
_entity.type
_entity.pdbx_description
1 polymer ?
#
loop_
_entity_poly.entity_id
_entity_poly.type
_entity_poly.pdbx_seq_one_letter_code
_entity_poly.pdbx_strand_id
1 'polypeptide(L)'
;MQRPSWRLKRHGDKHAVWTNEHLERHLTISVKNREYIYPVIITPKASEPHAFTVKILDIDGMTEGNSVSDPLDMAIVFVGAYSFNNELPPSNTNLPDRKNNQIISLIQVHPDKYKRKHDNKVIKNIYIKII
;
A
#
# COMPACT_ATOMS: atom_id res chain seq x y z
N MET A 1 -10.63 34.41 18.82
CA MET A 1 -11.14 34.09 17.47
C MET A 1 -10.08 34.53 16.46
N GLN A 2 -9.23 33.62 15.96
CA GLN A 2 -8.21 33.97 14.94
C GLN A 2 -8.86 33.91 13.55
N ARG A 3 -8.71 34.97 12.76
CA ARG A 3 -9.19 35.02 11.37
C ARG A 3 -8.25 34.20 10.48
N PRO A 4 -8.75 33.30 9.61
CA PRO A 4 -7.89 32.57 8.70
C PRO A 4 -7.18 33.53 7.74
N SER A 5 -5.85 33.40 7.60
CA SER A 5 -5.03 34.21 6.69
C SER A 5 -5.15 33.69 5.26
N TRP A 6 -6.17 34.14 4.55
CA TRP A 6 -6.34 33.88 3.12
C TRP A 6 -5.30 34.66 2.31
N ARG A 7 -4.58 33.98 1.40
CA ARG A 7 -3.63 34.61 0.48
C ARG A 7 -4.04 34.32 -0.96
N LEU A 8 -4.01 35.35 -1.80
CA LEU A 8 -4.28 35.23 -3.23
C LEU A 8 -2.98 34.84 -3.95
N LYS A 9 -2.94 33.66 -4.57
CA LYS A 9 -1.85 33.30 -5.50
C LYS A 9 -2.35 33.47 -6.93
N ARG A 10 -1.61 34.25 -7.72
CA ARG A 10 -1.86 34.41 -9.16
C ARG A 10 -0.89 33.50 -9.93
N HIS A 11 -1.44 32.60 -10.74
CA HIS A 11 -0.64 31.74 -11.61
C HIS A 11 -0.93 32.14 -13.06
N GLY A 12 -0.14 33.08 -13.58
CA GLY A 12 -0.37 33.68 -14.90
C GLY A 12 -1.69 34.45 -15.03
N ASP A 13 -1.89 35.07 -16.19
CA ASP A 13 -2.87 36.15 -16.41
C ASP A 13 -4.34 35.74 -16.43
N LYS A 14 -4.73 34.49 -16.12
CA LYS A 14 -6.13 34.07 -16.28
C LYS A 14 -6.78 33.38 -15.08
N HIS A 15 -6.05 33.04 -14.01
CA HIS A 15 -6.69 32.43 -12.84
C HIS A 15 -6.03 32.87 -11.52
N ALA A 16 -6.84 33.48 -10.65
CA ALA A 16 -6.46 33.79 -9.27
C ALA A 16 -7.16 32.78 -8.34
N VAL A 17 -6.37 32.08 -7.51
CA VAL A 17 -6.89 31.09 -6.56
C VAL A 17 -6.64 31.60 -5.15
N TRP A 18 -7.70 31.60 -4.33
CA TRP A 18 -7.61 31.85 -2.91
C TRP A 18 -7.12 30.59 -2.22
N THR A 19 -5.93 30.64 -1.62
CA THR A 19 -5.42 29.54 -0.81
C THR A 19 -5.32 29.95 0.65
N ASN A 20 -5.50 28.99 1.54
CA ASN A 20 -5.33 29.17 2.97
C ASN A 20 -4.17 28.31 3.42
N GLU A 21 -3.06 28.94 3.76
CA GLU A 21 -1.82 28.28 4.16
C GLU A 21 -2.01 27.39 5.41
N HIS A 22 -2.96 27.75 6.29
CA HIS A 22 -3.34 26.94 7.44
C HIS A 22 -4.09 25.67 7.00
N LEU A 23 -4.97 25.77 6.00
CA LEU A 23 -5.65 24.61 5.42
C LEU A 23 -4.72 23.77 4.54
N GLU A 24 -3.69 24.32 3.89
CA GLU A 24 -2.69 23.52 3.15
C GLU A 24 -1.78 22.74 4.12
N ARG A 25 -1.36 23.35 5.22
CA ARG A 25 -0.65 22.64 6.30
C ARG A 25 -1.51 21.54 6.92
N HIS A 26 -2.82 21.77 7.03
CA HIS A 26 -3.75 20.76 7.54
C HIS A 26 -4.15 19.73 6.48
N LEU A 27 -4.28 20.06 5.18
CA LEU A 27 -4.54 19.15 4.04
C LEU A 27 -3.33 18.32 3.64
N THR A 28 -2.15 18.67 4.15
CA THR A 28 -1.12 17.69 4.52
C THR A 28 -1.60 16.87 5.72
N ILE A 29 -2.88 16.46 5.72
CA ILE A 29 -3.41 15.45 6.62
C ILE A 29 -2.54 14.26 6.29
N SER A 30 -1.81 13.77 7.28
CA SER A 30 -1.21 12.45 7.25
C SER A 30 -2.30 11.48 6.79
N VAL A 31 -2.37 11.19 5.49
CA VAL A 31 -3.20 10.09 4.99
C VAL A 31 -2.48 8.87 5.50
N LYS A 32 -2.81 8.48 6.73
CA LYS A 32 -2.24 7.31 7.39
C LYS A 32 -2.51 6.15 6.45
N ASN A 33 -1.45 5.69 5.78
CA ASN A 33 -1.58 4.55 4.89
C ASN A 33 -2.03 3.39 5.74
N ARG A 34 -3.11 2.73 5.31
CA ARG A 34 -3.51 1.48 5.93
C ARG A 34 -2.36 0.50 5.81
N GLU A 35 -2.17 -0.23 6.88
CA GLU A 35 -1.11 -1.19 7.05
C GLU A 35 -1.75 -2.52 7.40
N TYR A 36 -1.30 -3.57 6.73
CA TYR A 36 -1.75 -4.93 6.95
C TYR A 36 -0.55 -5.84 7.19
N ILE A 37 -0.69 -6.75 8.15
CA ILE A 37 0.33 -7.75 8.46
C ILE A 37 -0.29 -9.13 8.26
N TYR A 38 0.43 -10.01 7.55
CA TYR A 38 0.00 -11.39 7.33
C TYR A 38 1.16 -12.38 7.53
N PRO A 39 0.89 -13.57 8.09
CA PRO A 39 1.80 -14.70 8.09
C PRO A 39 1.96 -15.26 6.67
N VAL A 40 3.22 -15.56 6.36
CA VAL A 40 3.60 -16.25 5.13
C VAL A 40 4.43 -17.49 5.45
N ILE A 41 4.24 -18.51 4.63
CA ILE A 41 5.05 -19.73 4.67
C ILE A 41 5.88 -19.78 3.39
N ILE A 42 7.20 -19.76 3.55
CA ILE A 42 8.16 -19.94 2.46
C ILE A 42 8.61 -21.40 2.47
N THR A 43 8.50 -22.06 1.32
CA THR A 43 8.89 -23.45 1.13
C THR A 43 9.87 -23.56 -0.04
N PRO A 44 11.08 -24.11 0.15
CA PRO A 44 11.98 -24.39 -0.94
C PRO A 44 11.39 -25.49 -1.85
N LYS A 45 11.51 -25.33 -3.17
CA LYS A 45 11.09 -26.37 -4.11
C LYS A 45 12.14 -27.48 -4.16
N ALA A 46 11.72 -28.71 -3.90
CA ALA A 46 12.61 -29.87 -3.94
C ALA A 46 13.23 -30.11 -5.32
N SER A 47 12.52 -29.76 -6.40
CA SER A 47 12.95 -29.92 -7.79
C SER A 47 13.90 -28.83 -8.29
N GLU A 48 13.96 -27.69 -7.60
CA GLU A 48 14.63 -26.47 -8.09
C GLU A 48 15.39 -25.82 -6.92
N PRO A 49 16.71 -26.04 -6.80
CA PRO A 49 17.51 -25.65 -5.62
C PRO A 49 17.51 -24.16 -5.26
N HIS A 50 17.07 -23.29 -6.18
CA HIS A 50 17.01 -21.85 -6.00
C HIS A 50 15.60 -21.29 -6.02
N ALA A 51 14.58 -22.13 -6.21
CA ALA A 51 13.21 -21.69 -6.26
C ALA A 51 12.51 -21.88 -4.91
N PHE A 52 11.76 -20.86 -4.52
CA PHE A 52 11.00 -20.84 -3.29
C PHE A 52 9.57 -20.46 -3.62
N THR A 53 8.63 -21.15 -3.01
CA THR A 53 7.23 -20.74 -3.03
C THR A 53 6.91 -20.01 -1.73
N VAL A 54 6.01 -19.05 -1.81
CA VAL A 54 5.46 -18.37 -0.64
C VAL A 54 3.95 -18.46 -0.68
N LYS A 55 3.37 -18.88 0.44
CA LYS A 55 1.91 -18.90 0.64
C LYS A 55 1.54 -17.83 1.65
N ILE A 56 0.58 -16.99 1.30
CA ILE A 56 -0.06 -16.04 2.22
C ILE A 56 -1.25 -16.79 2.85
N LEU A 57 -1.40 -16.81 4.16
CA LEU A 57 -2.37 -17.71 4.79
C LEU A 57 -3.79 -17.14 4.79
N ASP A 58 -3.93 -15.85 5.07
CA ASP A 58 -5.25 -15.20 5.16
C ASP A 58 -5.79 -14.77 3.79
N ILE A 59 -4.92 -14.74 2.79
CA ILE A 59 -5.25 -14.44 1.40
C ILE A 59 -4.81 -15.67 0.65
N ASP A 60 -5.75 -16.50 0.19
CA ASP A 60 -5.49 -17.78 -0.51
C ASP A 60 -4.73 -17.57 -1.82
N GLY A 61 -3.45 -17.26 -1.69
CA GLY A 61 -2.58 -16.69 -2.70
C GLY A 61 -1.17 -17.23 -2.50
N MET A 62 -0.53 -17.54 -3.63
CA MET A 62 0.76 -18.17 -3.68
C MET A 62 1.60 -17.53 -4.78
N THR A 63 2.85 -17.20 -4.46
CA THR A 63 3.82 -16.69 -5.43
C THR A 63 5.12 -17.49 -5.35
N GLU A 64 6.03 -17.23 -6.28
CA GLU A 64 7.34 -17.88 -6.32
C GLU A 64 8.45 -16.86 -6.55
N GLY A 65 9.67 -17.22 -6.16
CA GLY A 65 10.86 -16.41 -6.37
C GLY A 65 12.13 -17.26 -6.41
N ASN A 66 13.19 -16.67 -6.95
CA ASN A 66 14.46 -17.36 -7.24
C ASN A 66 15.53 -17.15 -6.14
N SER A 67 15.12 -16.65 -4.98
CA SER A 67 15.96 -16.49 -3.79
C SER A 67 15.10 -16.53 -2.52
N VAL A 68 15.67 -16.41 -1.32
CA VAL A 68 14.86 -16.37 -0.09
C VAL A 68 14.16 -15.01 0.09
N SER A 69 14.77 -13.91 -0.36
CA SER A 69 14.20 -12.55 -0.25
C SER A 69 13.15 -12.25 -1.32
N ASP A 70 13.33 -12.76 -2.53
CA ASP A 70 12.46 -12.51 -3.68
C ASP A 70 10.97 -12.93 -3.46
N PRO A 71 10.65 -14.10 -2.88
CA PRO A 71 9.28 -14.49 -2.57
C PRO A 71 8.57 -13.52 -1.62
N LEU A 72 9.28 -12.93 -0.65
CA LEU A 72 8.66 -11.97 0.28
C LEU A 72 8.21 -10.71 -0.47
N ASP A 73 9.05 -10.19 -1.37
CA ASP A 73 8.71 -9.04 -2.21
C ASP A 73 7.54 -9.39 -3.15
N MET A 74 7.54 -10.60 -3.73
CA MET A 74 6.44 -11.07 -4.57
C MET A 74 5.12 -11.19 -3.81
N ALA A 75 5.15 -11.66 -2.56
CA ALA A 75 3.96 -11.72 -1.72
C ALA A 75 3.41 -10.32 -1.41
N ILE A 76 4.28 -9.34 -1.11
CA ILE A 76 3.88 -7.95 -0.87
C ILE A 76 3.22 -7.35 -2.13
N VAL A 77 3.82 -7.56 -3.30
CA VAL A 77 3.26 -7.13 -4.59
C VAL A 77 1.91 -7.79 -4.85
N PHE A 78 1.79 -9.10 -4.61
CA PHE A 78 0.55 -9.84 -4.76
C PHE A 78 -0.58 -9.27 -3.90
N VAL A 79 -0.34 -9.06 -2.60
CA VAL A 79 -1.36 -8.48 -1.70
C VAL A 79 -1.71 -7.05 -2.12
N GLY A 80 -0.71 -6.27 -2.54
CA GLY A 80 -0.92 -4.95 -3.11
C GLY A 80 -1.86 -4.98 -4.32
N ALA A 81 -1.61 -5.88 -5.28
CA ALA A 81 -2.43 -6.07 -6.46
C ALA A 81 -3.83 -6.59 -6.13
N TYR A 82 -3.94 -7.59 -5.26
CA TYR A 82 -5.19 -8.16 -4.80
C TYR A 82 -6.13 -7.10 -4.21
N SER A 83 -5.57 -6.13 -3.47
CA SER A 83 -6.30 -5.04 -2.83
C SER A 83 -6.99 -4.07 -3.80
N PHE A 84 -6.69 -4.10 -5.11
CA PHE A 84 -7.38 -3.26 -6.09
C PHE A 84 -8.84 -3.66 -6.27
N ASN A 85 -9.10 -4.96 -6.31
CA ASN A 85 -10.41 -5.51 -6.65
C ASN A 85 -11.10 -6.20 -5.48
N ASN A 86 -10.37 -6.47 -4.40
CA ASN A 86 -10.86 -7.20 -3.24
C ASN A 86 -10.63 -6.41 -1.96
N GLU A 87 -11.53 -6.60 -1.00
CA GLU A 87 -11.30 -6.17 0.38
C GLU A 87 -10.27 -7.10 1.04
N LEU A 88 -9.34 -6.51 1.78
CA LEU A 88 -8.32 -7.28 2.49
C LEU A 88 -8.90 -7.79 3.82
N PRO A 89 -8.63 -9.05 4.19
CA PRO A 89 -9.00 -9.55 5.51
C PRO A 89 -8.30 -8.74 6.61
N PRO A 90 -8.81 -8.75 7.85
CA PRO A 90 -8.11 -8.13 8.97
C PRO A 90 -6.67 -8.65 9.11
N SER A 91 -5.77 -7.80 9.61
CA SER A 91 -4.39 -8.23 9.87
C SER A 91 -4.35 -9.40 10.82
N ASN A 92 -3.42 -10.32 10.56
CA ASN A 92 -3.17 -11.48 11.38
C ASN A 92 -1.66 -11.58 11.64
N THR A 93 -1.29 -11.75 12.90
CA THR A 93 0.12 -11.93 13.32
C THR A 93 0.37 -13.31 13.91
N ASN A 94 -0.66 -14.16 13.95
CA ASN A 94 -0.54 -15.51 14.45
C ASN A 94 0.23 -16.34 13.43
N LEU A 95 1.43 -16.75 13.83
CA LEU A 95 2.25 -17.65 13.05
C LEU A 95 1.74 -19.08 13.23
N PRO A 96 1.56 -19.85 12.15
CA PRO A 96 1.19 -21.26 12.25
C PRO A 96 2.35 -22.08 12.83
N ASP A 97 2.05 -23.33 13.19
CA ASP A 97 3.08 -24.27 13.59
C ASP A 97 4.07 -24.56 12.45
N ARG A 98 5.35 -24.58 12.80
CA ARG A 98 6.43 -24.84 11.85
C ARG A 98 6.50 -26.32 11.49
N LYS A 99 6.44 -26.61 10.18
CA LYS A 99 6.80 -27.93 9.65
C LYS A 99 8.27 -27.95 9.20
N ASN A 100 8.85 -29.15 9.12
CA ASN A 100 10.23 -29.33 8.67
C ASN A 100 10.44 -28.70 7.28
N ASN A 101 11.60 -28.06 7.11
CA ASN A 101 12.03 -27.41 5.87
C ASN A 101 11.19 -26.20 5.41
N GLN A 102 10.38 -25.61 6.30
CA GLN A 102 9.65 -24.36 6.03
C GLN A 102 10.24 -23.19 6.82
N ILE A 103 10.15 -22.00 6.23
CA ILE A 103 10.43 -20.72 6.87
C ILE A 103 9.10 -20.01 7.03
N ILE A 104 8.80 -19.58 8.26
CA ILE A 104 7.58 -18.83 8.58
C ILE A 104 8.01 -17.41 8.90
N SER A 105 7.33 -16.44 8.29
CA SER A 105 7.61 -15.02 8.50
C SER A 105 6.31 -14.20 8.46
N LEU A 106 6.43 -12.91 8.75
CA LEU A 106 5.38 -11.92 8.55
C LEU A 106 5.76 -11.01 7.38
N ILE A 107 4.77 -10.63 6.59
CA ILE A 107 4.89 -9.53 5.62
C ILE A 107 4.09 -8.32 6.10
N GLN A 108 4.63 -7.13 5.86
CA GLN A 108 3.96 -5.86 6.12
C GLN A 108 3.61 -5.20 4.79
N VAL A 109 2.32 -4.95 4.57
CA VAL A 109 1.81 -4.45 3.30
C VAL A 109 1.15 -3.09 3.51
N HIS A 110 1.38 -2.20 2.54
CA HIS A 110 0.79 -0.86 2.50
C HIS A 110 -0.03 -0.69 1.22
N PRO A 111 -1.29 -1.16 1.18
CA PRO A 111 -2.11 -1.15 -0.03
C PRO A 111 -2.27 0.25 -0.62
N ASP A 112 -2.41 1.28 0.22
CA ASP A 112 -2.59 2.65 -0.25
C ASP A 112 -1.32 3.19 -0.94
N LYS A 113 -0.13 2.77 -0.49
CA LYS A 113 1.14 3.09 -1.18
C LYS A 113 1.21 2.38 -2.53
N TYR A 114 0.82 1.10 -2.58
CA TYR A 114 0.79 0.33 -3.82
C TYR A 114 -0.18 0.95 -4.83
N LYS A 115 -1.41 1.25 -4.41
CA LYS A 115 -2.42 1.90 -5.25
C LYS A 115 -1.92 3.21 -5.84
N ARG A 116 -1.31 4.11 -5.05
CA ARG A 116 -0.78 5.38 -5.56
C ARG A 116 0.35 5.21 -6.60
N LYS A 117 1.18 4.18 -6.48
CA LYS A 117 2.25 3.90 -7.47
C LYS A 117 1.71 3.33 -8.78
N HIS A 118 0.56 2.68 -8.74
CA HIS A 118 0.01 1.92 -9.87
C HIS A 118 -1.32 2.48 -10.41
N ASP A 119 -1.88 3.50 -9.76
CA ASP A 119 -3.05 4.24 -10.23
C ASP A 119 -2.59 5.28 -11.27
N ASN A 120 -2.73 4.92 -12.55
CA ASN A 120 -2.49 5.82 -13.68
C ASN A 120 -3.66 6.80 -13.91
N LYS A 121 -4.66 6.88 -13.02
CA LYS A 121 -5.70 7.89 -13.15
C LYS A 121 -5.08 9.27 -13.00
N VAL A 122 -5.08 10.02 -14.11
CA VAL A 122 -4.86 11.46 -14.12
C VAL A 122 -5.76 12.08 -13.05
N ILE A 123 -5.15 12.63 -11.99
CA ILE A 123 -5.88 13.34 -10.94
C ILE A 123 -6.60 14.51 -11.63
N LYS A 124 -7.91 14.39 -11.85
CA LYS A 124 -8.73 15.50 -12.31
C LYS A 124 -8.85 16.44 -11.11
N ASN A 125 -8.16 17.59 -11.16
CA ASN A 125 -8.28 18.62 -10.13
C ASN A 125 -9.76 18.89 -9.84
N ILE A 126 -10.20 18.53 -8.64
CA ILE A 126 -11.55 18.84 -8.16
C ILE A 126 -11.53 20.32 -7.76
N TYR A 127 -12.03 21.18 -8.65
CA TYR A 127 -12.35 22.57 -8.29
C TYR A 127 -13.61 22.53 -7.43
N ILE A 128 -13.46 22.67 -6.11
CA ILE A 128 -14.60 22.92 -5.22
C ILE A 128 -15.03 24.37 -5.46
N LYS A 129 -16.17 24.55 -6.13
CA LYS A 129 -16.83 25.84 -6.31
C LYS A 129 -17.84 26.00 -5.16
N ILE A 130 -17.49 26.76 -4.14
CA ILE A 130 -18.43 27.14 -3.08
C ILE A 130 -19.25 28.33 -3.62
N ILE A 131 -20.57 28.15 -3.65
CA ILE A 131 -21.57 29.16 -4.04
C ILE A 131 -21.83 30.08 -2.86
#